data_AF-A0A836QVH0-F1
#
_entry.id   AF-A0A836QVH0-F1
#
_cell.length_a   1.000
_cell.length_b   1.000
_cell.length_c   1.000
_cell.angle_alpha   90.00
_cell.angle_beta   90.00
_cell.angle_gamma   90.00
#
_symmetry.space_group_name_H-M   'P 1'
#
loop_
_entity.id
_entity.type
_entity.pdbx_description
1 polymer ?
#
loop_
_entity_poly.entity_id
_entity_poly.type
_entity_poly.pdbx_seq_one_letter_code
_entity_poly.pdbx_strand_id
1 'polypeptide(L)'
;MEFEEIICPNCGSTISQEDLAKALKCSTCKANFYQQKYVGFLEYLMMNGFIQELDFFDKTVYGDEINHTSATEDELRDETNPNEFEV
;
A
#
# COMPACT_ATOMS: atom_id res chain seq x y z
N MET A 1 -6.48 6.69 28.63
CA MET A 1 -6.60 5.55 27.70
C MET A 1 -7.10 6.13 26.41
N GLU A 2 -6.20 6.38 25.47
CA GLU A 2 -6.58 6.66 24.09
C GLU A 2 -6.95 5.32 23.49
N PHE A 3 -8.25 5.05 23.36
CA PHE A 3 -8.70 3.95 22.54
C PHE A 3 -8.47 4.39 21.11
N GLU A 4 -7.43 3.85 20.49
CA GLU A 4 -7.20 4.01 19.05
C GLU A 4 -8.29 3.22 18.31
N GLU A 5 -9.47 3.81 18.25
CA GLU A 5 -10.60 3.28 17.51
C GLU A 5 -10.33 3.49 16.02
N ILE A 6 -10.08 2.39 15.31
CA ILE A 6 -9.87 2.44 13.87
C ILE A 6 -11.23 2.61 13.20
N ILE A 7 -11.42 3.70 12.48
CA ILE A 7 -12.69 4.01 11.81
C ILE A 7 -12.62 3.59 10.34
N CYS A 8 -13.66 2.91 9.86
CA CYS A 8 -13.80 2.54 8.46
C CYS A 8 -13.89 3.79 7.57
N PRO A 9 -13.00 3.98 6.58
CA PRO A 9 -13.04 5.14 5.69
C PRO A 9 -14.25 5.14 4.75
N ASN A 10 -14.97 4.01 4.61
CA ASN A 10 -16.12 3.89 3.70
C ASN A 10 -17.47 4.13 4.40
N CYS A 11 -17.67 3.64 5.62
CA CYS A 11 -18.97 3.73 6.32
C CYS A 11 -18.90 4.33 7.73
N GLY A 12 -17.72 4.73 8.22
CA GLY A 12 -17.57 5.35 9.53
C GLY A 12 -17.77 4.40 10.71
N SER A 13 -17.90 3.10 10.48
CA SER A 13 -18.01 2.12 11.57
C SER A 13 -16.65 1.86 12.20
N THR A 14 -16.62 1.62 13.51
CA THR A 14 -15.41 1.17 14.21
C THR A 14 -15.03 -0.24 13.75
N ILE A 15 -13.73 -0.45 13.53
CA ILE A 15 -13.13 -1.73 13.12
C ILE A 15 -12.18 -2.16 14.22
N SER A 16 -12.20 -3.44 14.58
CA SER A 16 -11.24 -4.00 15.53
C SER A 16 -9.91 -4.29 14.85
N GLN A 17 -8.80 -4.12 15.57
CA GLN A 17 -7.48 -4.50 15.08
C GLN A 17 -7.40 -6.00 14.72
N GLU A 18 -8.07 -6.86 15.50
CA GLU A 18 -8.15 -8.29 15.22
C GLU A 18 -8.81 -8.61 13.87
N ASP A 19 -9.84 -7.84 13.49
CA ASP A 19 -10.50 -8.01 12.19
C ASP A 19 -9.56 -7.61 11.06
N LEU A 20 -8.81 -6.51 11.22
CA LEU A 20 -7.83 -6.05 10.22
C LEU A 20 -6.67 -7.02 10.04
N ALA A 21 -6.21 -7.65 11.13
CA ALA A 21 -5.17 -8.66 11.08
C ALA A 21 -5.61 -9.94 10.33
N LYS A 22 -6.91 -10.26 10.35
CA LYS A 22 -7.46 -11.41 9.62
C LYS A 22 -7.78 -11.08 8.18
N ALA A 23 -8.34 -9.89 7.94
CA ALA A 23 -8.73 -9.43 6.62
C ALA A 23 -8.76 -7.91 6.58
N LEU A 24 -8.11 -7.35 5.56
CA LEU A 24 -8.19 -5.94 5.17
C LEU A 24 -9.55 -5.61 4.53
N LYS A 25 -10.63 -5.85 5.28
CA LYS A 25 -12.01 -5.59 4.89
C LYS A 25 -12.80 -5.08 6.07
N CYS A 26 -13.75 -4.18 5.82
CA CYS A 26 -14.69 -3.77 6.84
C CYS A 26 -15.67 -4.90 7.18
N SER A 27 -15.82 -5.24 8.46
CA SER A 27 -16.79 -6.24 8.91
C SER A 27 -18.26 -5.78 8.74
N THR A 28 -18.51 -4.46 8.77
CA THR A 28 -19.83 -3.84 8.64
C THR A 28 -20.28 -3.65 7.19
N CYS A 29 -19.55 -2.86 6.39
CA CYS A 29 -19.93 -2.55 5.01
C CYS A 29 -19.30 -3.48 3.96
N LYS A 30 -18.44 -4.43 4.38
CA LYS A 30 -17.73 -5.36 3.49
C LYS A 30 -16.83 -4.69 2.45
N ALA A 31 -16.52 -3.40 2.61
CA ALA A 31 -15.57 -2.70 1.75
C ALA A 31 -14.21 -3.41 1.81
N ASN A 32 -13.63 -3.64 0.63
CA ASN A 32 -12.29 -4.21 0.49
C ASN A 32 -11.26 -3.09 0.50
N PHE A 33 -10.32 -3.11 1.45
CA PHE A 33 -9.28 -2.09 1.55
C PHE A 33 -8.12 -2.31 0.57
N TYR A 34 -8.04 -3.47 -0.08
CA TYR A 34 -7.17 -3.70 -1.25
C TYR A 34 -7.70 -2.98 -2.50
N GLN A 35 -7.80 -1.65 -2.44
CA GLN A 35 -8.16 -0.79 -3.56
C GLN A 35 -7.35 0.49 -3.46
N GLN A 36 -6.90 1.02 -4.60
CA GLN A 36 -6.09 2.24 -4.67
C GLN A 36 -6.65 3.41 -3.86
N LYS A 37 -7.97 3.60 -3.84
CA LYS A 37 -8.64 4.67 -3.07
C LYS A 37 -8.44 4.58 -1.54
N TYR A 38 -7.97 3.46 -1.03
CA TYR A 38 -7.70 3.25 0.40
C TYR A 38 -6.21 3.17 0.71
N VAL A 39 -5.30 3.47 -0.22
CA VAL A 39 -3.84 3.44 0.01
C VAL A 39 -3.45 4.25 1.24
N GLY A 40 -3.88 5.52 1.34
CA GLY A 40 -3.56 6.34 2.52
C GLY A 40 -4.10 5.79 3.84
N PHE A 41 -5.20 5.03 3.79
CA PHE A 41 -5.69 4.31 4.98
C PHE A 41 -4.80 3.11 5.32
N LEU A 42 -4.35 2.34 4.33
CA LEU A 42 -3.41 1.24 4.53
C LEU A 42 -2.06 1.72 5.08
N GLU A 43 -1.54 2.84 4.57
CA GLU A 43 -0.34 3.49 5.08
C GLU A 43 -0.50 3.89 6.55
N TYR A 44 -1.63 4.52 6.90
CA TYR A 44 -1.96 4.84 8.29
C TYR A 44 -1.95 3.57 9.17
N LEU A 45 -2.55 2.48 8.70
CA LEU A 45 -2.57 1.22 9.46
C LEU A 45 -1.17 0.67 9.70
N MET A 46 -0.26 0.79 8.73
CA MET A 46 1.13 0.34 8.89
C MET A 46 1.96 1.26 9.77
N MET A 47 1.85 2.58 9.60
CA MET A 47 2.60 3.55 10.42
C MET A 47 2.28 3.43 11.90
N ASN A 48 1.03 3.08 12.24
CA ASN A 48 0.58 2.86 13.61
C ASN A 48 0.75 1.39 14.06
N GLY A 49 1.25 0.50 13.20
CA GLY A 49 1.52 -0.89 13.54
C GLY A 49 0.28 -1.78 13.69
N PHE A 50 -0.87 -1.36 13.18
CA PHE A 50 -2.09 -2.18 13.18
C PHE A 50 -2.00 -3.35 12.21
N ILE A 51 -1.15 -3.26 11.19
CA ILE A 51 -0.88 -4.30 10.18
C ILE A 51 0.63 -4.45 10.00
N GLN A 52 1.10 -5.70 9.97
CA GLN A 52 2.53 -6.03 9.83
C GLN A 52 2.87 -6.59 8.44
N GLU A 53 1.90 -7.19 7.74
CA GLU A 53 2.08 -7.79 6.43
C GLU A 53 1.14 -7.12 5.42
N LEU A 54 1.60 -6.02 4.83
CA LEU A 54 1.02 -5.47 3.62
C LEU A 54 2.00 -5.68 2.47
N ASP A 55 1.52 -6.30 1.40
CA ASP A 55 2.31 -6.44 0.18
C ASP A 55 2.28 -5.10 -0.59
N PHE A 56 3.34 -4.30 -0.40
CA PHE A 56 3.55 -3.04 -1.13
C PHE A 56 3.71 -3.24 -2.63
N PHE A 57 3.98 -4.48 -3.08
CA PHE A 57 4.10 -4.82 -4.49
C PHE A 57 2.77 -5.27 -5.10
N ASP A 58 1.68 -5.25 -4.33
CA ASP A 58 0.36 -5.58 -4.84
C ASP A 58 -0.07 -4.52 -5.88
N LYS A 59 0.08 -4.88 -7.15
CA LYS A 59 -0.31 -4.05 -8.30
C LYS A 59 -1.80 -3.71 -8.32
N THR A 60 -2.65 -4.38 -7.53
CA THR A 60 -4.06 -3.99 -7.40
C THR A 60 -4.26 -2.78 -6.50
N VAL A 61 -3.29 -2.49 -5.63
CA VAL A 61 -3.30 -1.37 -4.68
C VAL A 61 -2.38 -0.25 -5.16
N TYR A 62 -1.17 -0.60 -5.61
CA TYR A 62 -0.13 0.37 -6.01
C TYR A 62 0.13 0.41 -7.53
N GLY A 63 -0.53 -0.43 -8.34
CA GLY A 63 -0.14 -0.66 -9.73
C GLY A 63 -0.31 0.52 -10.69
N ASP A 64 -1.15 1.50 -10.35
CA ASP A 64 -1.27 2.72 -11.17
C ASP A 64 -0.07 3.66 -11.00
N GLU A 65 0.60 3.66 -9.84
CA GLU A 65 1.80 4.47 -9.62
C GLU A 65 3.05 3.86 -10.28
N ILE A 66 3.06 2.52 -10.43
CA ILE A 66 4.15 1.77 -11.09
C ILE A 66 4.13 1.94 -12.62
N ASN A 67 3.03 2.44 -13.20
CA ASN A 67 2.93 2.66 -14.66
C ASN A 67 3.56 3.97 -15.14
N HIS A 68 4.22 4.74 -14.27
CA HIS A 68 5.03 5.89 -14.66
C HIS A 68 6.48 5.53 -15.05
N THR A 69 6.68 4.39 -15.69
CA THR A 69 7.96 4.03 -16.32
C THR A 69 7.99 4.42 -17.81
N SER A 70 7.64 5.66 -18.14
CA SER A 70 7.72 6.15 -19.54
C SER A 70 8.41 7.49 -19.74
N ALA A 71 9.16 7.98 -18.74
CA ALA A 71 10.05 9.12 -18.93
C ALA A 71 11.34 9.05 -18.10
N THR A 72 11.29 8.49 -16.89
CA THR A 72 12.43 8.43 -15.96
C THR A 72 13.39 7.26 -16.19
N GLU A 73 12.98 6.18 -16.85
CA GLU A 73 13.87 5.04 -17.13
C GLU A 73 14.92 5.35 -18.20
N ASP A 74 14.62 6.23 -19.17
CA ASP A 74 15.61 6.68 -20.16
C ASP A 74 16.67 7.61 -19.52
N GLU A 75 16.30 8.36 -18.46
CA GLU A 75 17.22 9.21 -17.69
C GLU A 75 18.06 8.42 -16.66
N LEU A 76 17.64 7.20 -16.33
CA LEU A 76 18.34 6.26 -15.43
C LEU A 76 19.15 5.20 -16.19
N ARG A 77 19.25 5.29 -17.52
CA ARG A 77 20.23 4.49 -18.26
C ARG A 77 21.62 4.97 -17.86
N ASP A 78 22.24 4.20 -16.97
CA ASP A 78 23.62 4.36 -16.58
C ASP A 78 24.51 4.33 -17.84
N GLU A 79 25.18 5.44 -18.15
CA GLU A 79 26.14 5.53 -19.25
C GLU A 79 27.37 4.63 -19.01
N THR A 80 27.56 4.09 -17.79
CA THR A 80 28.61 3.12 -17.51
C THR A 80 28.14 1.70 -17.86
N ASN A 81 28.27 1.37 -19.15
CA ASN A 81 28.16 0.00 -19.61
C ASN A 81 29.29 -0.86 -18.98
N PRO A 82 28.99 -1.84 -18.11
CA PRO A 82 30.02 -2.68 -17.49
C PRO A 82 30.85 -3.48 -18.51
N ASN A 83 30.34 -3.66 -19.73
CA ASN A 83 31.03 -4.34 -20.83
C ASN A 83 31.99 -3.44 -21.61
N GLU A 84 32.08 -2.13 -21.32
CA GLU A 84 33.07 -1.23 -21.96
C GLU A 84 34.47 -1.30 -21.32
N PHE A 85 34.62 -1.95 -20.16
CA PHE A 85 35.91 -2.10 -19.46
C PHE A 85 36.63 -3.43 -19.70
N GLU A 86 36.10 -4.29 -20.59
CA GLU A 86 36.84 -5.47 -21.05
C GLU A 86 37.65 -5.12 -22.32
N VAL A 87 38.89 -4.65 -22.11
CA VAL A 87 39.94 -4.61 -23.13
C VAL A 87 41.19 -5.31 -22.62
#